data_AF-A0A6P0TL17-F1
#
_entry.id   AF-A0A6P0TL17-F1
#
_cell.length_a   1.000
_cell.length_b   1.000
_cell.length_c   1.000
_cell.angle_alpha   90.00
_cell.angle_beta   90.00
_cell.angle_gamma   90.00
#
_symmetry.space_group_name_H-M   'P 1'
#
loop_
_entity.id
_entity.type
_entity.pdbx_description
1 polymer ?
#
loop_
_entity_poly.entity_id
_entity_poly.type
_entity_poly.pdbx_seq_one_letter_code
_entity_poly.pdbx_strand_id
1 'polypeptide(L)'
;QGEKRMTAPISLIISAFARCEDIRLSLTPQLIQEADTSLILIDLGRGKNRLGSSILAQTLSQMGEGNPDVDSAEDLKNFWNAIQQLGKEQKLLAYHDRSDGGLFAAAVEMAFAGNVGLDLEVPADSDAFAALFAEELGALIQVRDEDQSAVLEILRAHALDTCSSVLGSLNDDYTVKVLQGGEAIYENGLSELRAIWSDVTFRMQSLRDNPESAASEHALRQDQTNPGINPKVTFDIQIGKDFESRPKMAILREQGVNGEVEMAGAFYRAGFDCIDVHMTDVLGSKVNLADFKGMAACGGFSYGDVLGAGEGWAKSILFNEKARQEFKAFFEREDTFSLGVCNGCQMLSNLRSLIPGTGHWPRFVQNRSERYEGRLVSVKIEKNPSVLYAGMEGSVLPIAVAHGEGRAEFETAEAATS
;
A
#
# COMPACT_ATOMS: atom_id res chain seq x y z
N GLN A 1 10.20 -13.85 48.38
CA GLN A 1 10.00 -13.74 46.92
C GLN A 1 11.33 -13.27 46.35
N GLY A 2 11.97 -14.07 45.49
CA GLY A 2 13.24 -13.68 44.87
C GLY A 2 13.04 -12.51 43.91
N GLU A 3 14.06 -11.66 43.80
CA GLU A 3 14.06 -10.53 42.86
C GLU A 3 14.05 -11.08 41.42
N LYS A 4 12.96 -10.86 40.69
CA LYS A 4 12.85 -11.28 39.28
C LYS A 4 13.47 -10.20 38.41
N ARG A 5 14.43 -10.57 37.57
CA ARG A 5 15.07 -9.68 36.60
C ARG A 5 14.79 -10.16 35.18
N MET A 6 14.24 -9.28 34.35
CA MET A 6 14.12 -9.45 32.90
C MET A 6 15.11 -8.48 32.23
N THR A 7 15.99 -8.99 31.38
CA THR A 7 17.02 -8.17 30.71
C THR A 7 16.87 -8.32 29.20
N ALA A 8 16.70 -7.20 28.50
CA ALA A 8 16.64 -7.20 27.04
C ALA A 8 18.01 -7.57 26.43
N PRO A 9 18.04 -8.20 25.25
CA PRO A 9 19.28 -8.36 24.49
C PRO A 9 19.81 -7.00 24.03
N ILE A 10 21.07 -6.97 23.54
CA ILE A 10 21.55 -5.82 22.79
C ILE A 10 20.72 -5.73 21.51
N SER A 11 20.01 -4.62 21.32
CA SER A 11 19.10 -4.42 20.19
C SER A 11 19.61 -3.30 19.30
N LEU A 12 20.31 -3.67 18.23
CA LEU A 12 20.72 -2.75 17.17
C LEU A 12 19.63 -2.68 16.11
N ILE A 13 19.14 -1.47 15.83
CA ILE A 13 18.21 -1.21 14.73
C ILE A 13 18.95 -0.34 13.71
N ILE A 14 19.11 -0.87 12.49
CA ILE A 14 19.73 -0.15 11.38
C ILE A 14 18.65 0.34 10.42
N SER A 15 18.67 1.63 10.10
CA SER A 15 17.86 2.22 9.03
C SER A 15 18.77 2.70 7.90
N ALA A 16 18.56 2.18 6.69
CA ALA A 16 19.30 2.55 5.50
C ALA A 16 18.51 3.56 4.66
N PHE A 17 19.20 4.59 4.16
CA PHE A 17 18.62 5.62 3.29
C PHE A 17 19.47 5.77 2.03
N ALA A 18 18.84 5.75 0.86
CA ALA A 18 19.51 5.90 -0.42
C ALA A 18 18.66 6.73 -1.38
N ARG A 19 19.33 7.44 -2.31
CA ARG A 19 18.65 8.05 -3.45
C ARG A 19 18.19 6.95 -4.40
N CYS A 20 16.90 6.90 -4.70
CA CYS A 20 16.36 6.06 -5.76
C CYS A 20 16.52 6.77 -7.11
N GLU A 21 17.16 6.13 -8.09
CA GLU A 21 17.35 6.69 -9.44
C GLU A 21 16.06 6.64 -10.27
N ASP A 22 15.32 5.53 -10.16
CA ASP A 22 14.04 5.31 -10.83
C ASP A 22 13.14 4.41 -9.98
N ILE A 23 12.06 4.99 -9.45
CA ILE A 23 11.12 4.28 -8.57
C ILE A 23 10.33 3.19 -9.31
N ARG A 24 10.25 3.26 -10.65
CA ARG A 24 9.45 2.32 -11.47
C ARG A 24 10.08 0.93 -11.56
N LEU A 25 11.38 0.82 -11.28
CA LEU A 25 12.14 -0.43 -11.32
C LEU A 25 12.16 -1.14 -9.95
N SER A 26 11.41 -0.65 -8.98
CA SER A 26 11.34 -1.26 -7.64
C SER A 26 10.69 -2.64 -7.73
N LEU A 27 11.36 -3.64 -7.20
CA LEU A 27 10.85 -5.02 -7.12
C LEU A 27 10.05 -5.21 -5.84
N THR A 28 9.15 -6.19 -5.86
CA THR A 28 8.35 -6.58 -4.70
C THR A 28 8.35 -8.10 -4.56
N PRO A 29 7.87 -8.64 -3.43
CA PRO A 29 7.64 -10.08 -3.28
C PRO A 29 6.55 -10.66 -4.19
N GLN A 30 5.76 -9.84 -4.89
CA GLN A 30 4.66 -10.31 -5.73
C GLN A 30 5.17 -11.19 -6.86
N LEU A 31 4.97 -12.51 -6.72
CA LEU A 31 5.25 -13.45 -7.80
C LEU A 31 4.35 -13.15 -8.99
N ILE A 32 4.99 -13.13 -10.16
CA ILE A 32 4.33 -12.84 -11.43
C ILE A 32 3.89 -14.18 -12.03
N GLN A 33 2.58 -14.33 -12.23
CA GLN A 33 1.96 -15.55 -12.78
C GLN A 33 2.13 -15.63 -14.30
N GLU A 34 3.39 -15.73 -14.74
CA GLU A 34 3.75 -16.01 -16.12
C GLU A 34 4.20 -17.47 -16.28
N ALA A 35 3.99 -18.04 -17.46
CA ALA A 35 4.53 -19.36 -17.79
C ALA A 35 6.07 -19.30 -17.82
N ASP A 36 6.71 -20.44 -17.54
CA ASP A 36 8.16 -20.63 -17.69
C ASP A 36 8.97 -19.63 -16.85
N THR A 37 8.79 -19.71 -15.52
CA THR A 37 9.58 -18.94 -14.55
C THR A 37 10.17 -19.85 -13.47
N SER A 38 11.33 -19.45 -12.98
CA SER A 38 12.11 -20.16 -11.98
C SER A 38 12.38 -19.27 -10.77
N LEU A 39 12.47 -19.91 -9.60
CA LEU A 39 12.91 -19.30 -8.36
C LEU A 39 14.37 -19.64 -8.10
N ILE A 40 15.18 -18.63 -7.79
CA ILE A 40 16.60 -18.78 -7.46
C ILE A 40 16.84 -18.23 -6.06
N LEU A 41 17.38 -19.05 -5.17
CA LEU A 41 17.91 -18.61 -3.88
C LEU A 41 19.36 -18.15 -4.06
N ILE A 42 19.68 -16.99 -3.51
CA ILE A 42 21.05 -16.54 -3.27
C ILE A 42 21.30 -16.66 -1.75
N ASP A 43 22.03 -17.68 -1.35
CA ASP A 43 22.31 -18.05 0.05
C ASP A 43 23.67 -17.51 0.50
N LEU A 44 23.71 -16.32 1.09
CA LEU A 44 24.97 -15.75 1.59
C LEU A 44 25.52 -16.46 2.83
N GLY A 45 24.74 -17.38 3.44
CA GLY A 45 25.22 -18.31 4.45
C GLY A 45 26.05 -19.45 3.89
N ARG A 46 26.10 -19.62 2.55
CA ARG A 46 26.88 -20.64 1.84
C ARG A 46 26.67 -22.07 2.39
N GLY A 47 25.42 -22.41 2.68
CA GLY A 47 25.00 -23.73 3.15
C GLY A 47 25.26 -24.01 4.63
N LYS A 48 25.71 -23.03 5.42
CA LYS A 48 25.93 -23.20 6.87
C LYS A 48 24.64 -23.48 7.65
N ASN A 49 23.52 -22.97 7.15
CA ASN A 49 22.17 -23.23 7.65
C ASN A 49 22.05 -23.12 9.18
N ARG A 50 22.56 -22.02 9.74
CA ARG A 50 22.61 -21.76 11.18
C ARG A 50 21.22 -21.45 11.75
N LEU A 51 20.83 -22.17 12.80
CA LEU A 51 19.51 -22.06 13.45
C LEU A 51 19.55 -21.34 14.81
N GLY A 52 20.74 -20.99 15.31
CA GLY A 52 20.91 -20.28 16.56
C GLY A 52 20.21 -18.92 16.55
N SER A 53 19.41 -18.68 17.58
CA SER A 53 18.60 -17.47 17.80
C SER A 53 17.55 -17.17 16.73
N SER A 54 17.20 -18.15 15.90
CA SER A 54 16.12 -18.02 14.90
C SER A 54 14.72 -17.94 15.52
N ILE A 55 13.74 -17.46 14.75
CA ILE A 55 12.33 -17.52 15.15
C ILE A 55 11.89 -18.96 15.41
N LEU A 56 12.40 -19.93 14.64
CA LEU A 56 12.12 -21.35 14.85
C LEU A 56 12.57 -21.78 16.25
N ALA A 57 13.82 -21.50 16.61
CA ALA A 57 14.34 -21.79 17.95
C ALA A 57 13.48 -21.11 19.03
N GLN A 58 13.11 -19.84 18.83
CA GLN A 58 12.27 -19.09 19.75
C GLN A 58 10.88 -19.74 19.95
N THR A 59 10.21 -20.17 18.88
CA THR A 59 8.90 -20.83 18.97
C THR A 59 8.95 -22.15 19.73
N LEU A 60 10.11 -22.82 19.70
CA LEU A 60 10.38 -24.03 20.45
C LEU A 60 10.94 -23.76 21.87
N SER A 61 10.94 -22.51 22.32
CA SER A 61 11.50 -22.08 23.61
C SER A 61 12.98 -22.45 23.78
N GLN A 62 13.75 -22.38 22.70
CA GLN A 62 15.17 -22.67 22.63
C GLN A 62 15.95 -21.45 22.11
N MET A 63 17.26 -21.43 22.37
CA MET A 63 18.19 -20.47 21.75
C MET A 63 18.92 -21.06 20.55
N GLY A 64 18.93 -22.39 20.38
CA GLY A 64 19.71 -23.06 19.34
C GLY A 64 21.23 -22.89 19.49
N GLU A 65 21.98 -23.32 18.48
CA GLU A 65 23.43 -23.15 18.38
C GLU A 65 23.82 -22.68 16.98
N GLY A 66 24.92 -21.92 16.89
CA GLY A 66 25.42 -21.34 15.65
C GLY A 66 24.46 -20.28 15.10
N ASN A 67 24.80 -19.01 15.27
CA ASN A 67 23.95 -17.90 14.82
C ASN A 67 24.34 -17.47 13.38
N PRO A 68 23.36 -17.15 12.53
CA PRO A 68 23.62 -16.45 11.26
C PRO A 68 24.51 -15.22 11.45
N ASP A 69 25.42 -14.98 10.49
CA ASP A 69 26.35 -13.86 10.54
C ASP A 69 26.84 -13.48 9.12
N VAL A 70 27.38 -12.28 8.97
CA VAL A 70 28.08 -11.85 7.75
C VAL A 70 29.46 -12.49 7.71
N ASP A 71 29.55 -13.66 7.10
CA ASP A 71 30.83 -14.37 6.96
C ASP A 71 31.80 -13.71 5.97
N SER A 72 31.25 -13.02 4.96
CA SER A 72 32.01 -12.31 3.94
C SER A 72 31.36 -10.96 3.63
N ALA A 73 32.01 -9.88 4.05
CA ALA A 73 31.58 -8.52 3.68
C ALA A 73 31.67 -8.28 2.16
N GLU A 74 32.56 -9.00 1.47
CA GLU A 74 32.68 -8.96 0.02
C GLU A 74 31.46 -9.60 -0.65
N ASP A 75 30.98 -10.75 -0.16
CA ASP A 75 29.76 -11.38 -0.69
C ASP A 75 28.55 -10.47 -0.52
N LEU A 76 28.40 -9.80 0.62
CA LEU A 76 27.30 -8.85 0.84
C LEU A 76 27.35 -7.67 -0.14
N LYS A 77 28.55 -7.13 -0.39
CA LYS A 77 28.75 -6.06 -1.39
C LYS A 77 28.45 -6.55 -2.81
N ASN A 78 28.91 -7.75 -3.15
CA ASN A 78 28.71 -8.35 -4.45
C ASN A 78 27.23 -8.68 -4.70
N PHE A 79 26.53 -9.18 -3.68
CA PHE A 79 25.09 -9.38 -3.69
C PHE A 79 24.35 -8.09 -4.03
N TRP A 80 24.65 -7.00 -3.33
CA TRP A 80 24.06 -5.70 -3.64
C TRP A 80 24.30 -5.29 -5.10
N ASN A 81 25.55 -5.39 -5.58
CA ASN A 81 25.89 -5.01 -6.95
C ASN A 81 25.20 -5.89 -7.99
N ALA A 82 25.09 -7.19 -7.75
CA ALA A 82 24.40 -8.13 -8.62
C ALA A 82 22.90 -7.80 -8.71
N ILE A 83 22.22 -7.59 -7.58
CA ILE A 83 20.79 -7.21 -7.57
C ILE A 83 20.57 -5.87 -8.27
N GLN A 84 21.43 -4.87 -8.05
CA GLN A 84 21.35 -3.58 -8.75
C GLN A 84 21.54 -3.73 -10.26
N GLN A 85 22.47 -4.59 -10.70
CA GLN A 85 22.67 -4.87 -12.12
C GLN A 85 21.44 -5.59 -12.73
N LEU A 86 20.98 -6.67 -12.09
CA LEU A 86 19.84 -7.45 -12.54
C LEU A 86 18.55 -6.61 -12.62
N GLY A 87 18.34 -5.71 -11.65
CA GLY A 87 17.21 -4.77 -11.67
C GLY A 87 17.31 -3.75 -12.80
N LYS A 88 18.50 -3.18 -13.05
CA LYS A 88 18.73 -2.25 -14.18
C LYS A 88 18.53 -2.92 -15.55
N GLU A 89 18.92 -4.18 -15.65
CA GLU A 89 18.73 -5.01 -16.84
C GLU A 89 17.33 -5.64 -16.92
N GLN A 90 16.45 -5.37 -15.95
CA GLN A 90 15.07 -5.86 -15.87
C GLN A 90 14.96 -7.40 -15.97
N LYS A 91 15.91 -8.11 -15.34
CA LYS A 91 15.97 -9.58 -15.32
C LYS A 91 15.21 -10.22 -14.17
N LEU A 92 14.72 -9.43 -13.23
CA LEU A 92 14.00 -9.90 -12.05
C LEU A 92 12.51 -9.60 -12.19
N LEU A 93 11.67 -10.59 -11.94
CA LEU A 93 10.21 -10.46 -11.87
C LEU A 93 9.75 -10.12 -10.46
N ALA A 94 10.32 -10.80 -9.46
CA ALA A 94 10.01 -10.62 -8.06
C ALA A 94 11.28 -10.81 -7.20
N TYR A 95 11.27 -10.24 -6.00
CA TYR A 95 12.37 -10.30 -5.04
C TYR A 95 11.82 -10.29 -3.61
N HIS A 96 12.33 -11.18 -2.76
CA HIS A 96 12.14 -11.12 -1.32
C HIS A 96 13.44 -11.55 -0.62
N ASP A 97 13.90 -10.76 0.35
CA ASP A 97 15.03 -11.16 1.20
C ASP A 97 14.65 -12.28 2.17
N ARG A 98 15.65 -13.04 2.59
CA ARG A 98 15.53 -14.03 3.67
C ARG A 98 15.85 -13.37 5.00
N SER A 99 14.93 -13.47 5.95
CA SER A 99 15.05 -12.92 7.30
C SER A 99 14.35 -13.83 8.32
N ASP A 100 13.49 -13.29 9.19
CA ASP A 100 12.77 -14.06 10.23
C ASP A 100 11.95 -15.19 9.57
N GLY A 101 12.14 -16.42 10.02
CA GLY A 101 11.46 -17.60 9.47
C GLY A 101 12.12 -18.20 8.22
N GLY A 102 13.24 -17.63 7.79
CA GLY A 102 14.12 -18.21 6.77
C GLY A 102 13.52 -18.23 5.37
N LEU A 103 14.04 -19.14 4.55
CA LEU A 103 13.60 -19.34 3.16
C LEU A 103 12.10 -19.66 3.08
N PHE A 104 11.59 -20.46 4.03
CA PHE A 104 10.19 -20.85 4.03
C PHE A 104 9.26 -19.64 4.16
N ALA A 105 9.52 -18.76 5.12
CA ALA A 105 8.73 -17.54 5.30
C ALA A 105 8.80 -16.64 4.06
N ALA A 106 10.01 -16.38 3.54
CA ALA A 106 10.19 -15.56 2.33
C ALA A 106 9.41 -16.11 1.13
N ALA A 107 9.49 -17.42 0.87
CA ALA A 107 8.77 -18.05 -0.24
C ALA A 107 7.25 -18.01 -0.03
N VAL A 108 6.77 -18.30 1.17
CA VAL A 108 5.33 -18.27 1.50
C VAL A 108 4.77 -16.84 1.41
N GLU A 109 5.53 -15.82 1.83
CA GLU A 109 5.15 -14.41 1.69
C GLU A 109 5.12 -13.96 0.23
N MET A 110 6.07 -14.44 -0.59
CA MET A 110 6.04 -14.26 -2.04
C MET A 110 4.79 -14.92 -2.67
N ALA A 111 4.45 -16.14 -2.26
CA ALA A 111 3.24 -16.84 -2.67
C ALA A 111 1.96 -16.08 -2.26
N PHE A 112 1.96 -15.48 -1.07
CA PHE A 112 0.84 -14.63 -0.64
C PHE A 112 0.71 -13.39 -1.52
N ALA A 113 1.80 -12.68 -1.80
CA ALA A 113 1.78 -11.48 -2.61
C ALA A 113 1.39 -11.77 -4.07
N GLY A 114 1.86 -12.88 -4.64
CA GLY A 114 1.51 -13.34 -5.99
C GLY A 114 0.16 -14.05 -6.09
N ASN A 115 -0.44 -14.43 -4.96
CA ASN A 115 -1.64 -15.26 -4.88
C ASN A 115 -1.56 -16.50 -5.78
N VAL A 116 -0.46 -17.25 -5.67
CA VAL A 116 -0.11 -18.42 -6.51
C VAL A 116 0.56 -19.48 -5.64
N GLY A 117 0.47 -20.76 -6.01
CA GLY A 117 1.17 -21.82 -5.30
C GLY A 117 2.62 -21.99 -5.77
N LEU A 118 3.39 -22.77 -5.01
CA LEU A 118 4.83 -22.96 -5.16
C LEU A 118 5.23 -24.41 -5.00
N ASP A 119 6.15 -24.88 -5.83
CA ASP A 119 6.90 -26.11 -5.62
C ASP A 119 8.38 -25.74 -5.38
N LEU A 120 8.91 -26.06 -4.19
CA LEU A 120 10.28 -25.76 -3.78
C LEU A 120 11.06 -27.06 -3.54
N GLU A 121 12.19 -27.26 -4.21
CA GLU A 121 13.12 -28.36 -4.02
C GLU A 121 14.29 -27.92 -3.14
N VAL A 122 14.41 -28.51 -1.95
CA VAL A 122 15.61 -28.36 -1.10
C VAL A 122 16.66 -29.42 -1.46
N PRO A 123 17.96 -29.17 -1.26
CA PRO A 123 19.00 -30.13 -1.62
C PRO A 123 18.80 -31.50 -0.93
N ALA A 124 18.91 -32.59 -1.70
CA ALA A 124 18.67 -33.95 -1.22
C ALA A 124 19.55 -34.37 -0.04
N ASP A 125 20.81 -33.91 -0.01
CA ASP A 125 21.79 -34.24 1.03
C ASP A 125 21.81 -33.23 2.20
N SER A 126 20.86 -32.28 2.24
CA SER A 126 20.78 -31.26 3.29
C SER A 126 19.77 -31.62 4.39
N ASP A 127 19.96 -31.06 5.58
CA ASP A 127 18.90 -31.00 6.58
C ASP A 127 17.83 -30.02 6.09
N ALA A 128 16.67 -30.54 5.69
CA ALA A 128 15.57 -29.76 5.15
C ALA A 128 15.06 -28.69 6.14
N PHE A 129 15.03 -28.99 7.45
CA PHE A 129 14.63 -28.00 8.45
C PHE A 129 15.62 -26.84 8.49
N ALA A 130 16.91 -27.14 8.53
CA ALA A 130 17.95 -26.12 8.55
C ALA A 130 17.95 -25.29 7.25
N ALA A 131 17.79 -25.92 6.09
CA ALA A 131 17.74 -25.23 4.79
C ALA A 131 16.53 -24.27 4.69
N LEU A 132 15.38 -24.65 5.25
CA LEU A 132 14.15 -23.85 5.20
C LEU A 132 14.13 -22.71 6.22
N PHE A 133 14.59 -22.96 7.45
CA PHE A 133 14.38 -22.07 8.60
C PHE A 133 15.64 -21.32 9.06
N ALA A 134 16.80 -21.57 8.47
CA ALA A 134 17.98 -20.76 8.75
C ALA A 134 17.75 -19.32 8.26
N GLU A 135 18.06 -18.37 9.14
CA GLU A 135 17.88 -16.93 8.91
C GLU A 135 19.20 -16.29 8.44
N GLU A 136 19.95 -17.04 7.64
CA GLU A 136 21.14 -16.56 6.95
C GLU A 136 20.77 -15.45 5.97
N LEU A 137 21.69 -14.52 5.71
CA LEU A 137 21.45 -13.47 4.73
C LEU A 137 21.26 -14.05 3.33
N GLY A 138 20.47 -13.38 2.50
CA GLY A 138 20.17 -13.83 1.16
C GLY A 138 18.85 -13.32 0.64
N ALA A 139 18.46 -13.82 -0.54
CA ALA A 139 17.16 -13.51 -1.13
C ALA A 139 16.68 -14.63 -2.05
N LEU A 140 15.36 -14.72 -2.19
CA LEU A 140 14.69 -15.49 -3.22
C LEU A 140 14.28 -14.53 -4.34
N ILE A 141 14.68 -14.85 -5.57
CA ILE A 141 14.35 -14.06 -6.76
C ILE A 141 13.56 -14.92 -7.75
N GLN A 142 12.58 -14.31 -8.41
CA GLN A 142 11.87 -14.92 -9.53
C GLN A 142 12.42 -14.35 -10.84
N VAL A 143 12.69 -15.24 -11.80
CA VAL A 143 13.22 -14.89 -13.12
C VAL A 143 12.47 -15.66 -14.20
N ARG A 144 12.51 -15.16 -15.44
CA ARG A 144 12.06 -15.92 -16.62
C ARG A 144 13.04 -17.04 -16.90
N ASP A 145 12.55 -18.20 -17.34
CA ASP A 145 13.42 -19.32 -17.68
C ASP A 145 14.38 -18.97 -18.83
N GLU A 146 13.94 -18.16 -19.80
CA GLU A 146 14.79 -17.67 -20.88
C GLU A 146 15.94 -16.76 -20.39
N ASP A 147 15.76 -16.09 -19.26
CA ASP A 147 16.76 -15.21 -18.65
C ASP A 147 17.65 -15.92 -17.63
N GLN A 148 17.28 -17.13 -17.19
CA GLN A 148 17.94 -17.88 -16.13
C GLN A 148 19.45 -18.01 -16.35
N SER A 149 19.88 -18.34 -17.58
CA SER A 149 21.30 -18.49 -17.91
C SER A 149 22.06 -17.17 -17.74
N ALA A 150 21.50 -16.05 -18.23
CA ALA A 150 22.11 -14.73 -18.10
C ALA A 150 22.17 -14.28 -16.63
N VAL A 151 21.13 -14.56 -15.85
CA VAL A 151 21.09 -14.26 -14.41
C VAL A 151 22.21 -15.02 -13.67
N LEU A 152 22.35 -16.31 -13.93
CA LEU A 152 23.40 -17.14 -13.32
C LEU A 152 24.82 -16.69 -13.74
N GLU A 153 25.00 -16.21 -14.97
CA GLU A 153 26.25 -15.63 -15.43
C GLU A 153 26.59 -14.32 -14.71
N ILE A 154 25.60 -13.45 -14.47
CA ILE A 154 25.78 -12.23 -13.68
C ILE A 154 26.14 -12.59 -12.24
N LEU A 155 25.43 -13.53 -11.61
CA LEU A 155 25.75 -13.99 -10.26
C LEU A 155 27.18 -14.56 -10.18
N ARG A 156 27.61 -15.33 -11.19
CA ARG A 156 29.00 -15.80 -11.30
C ARG A 156 30.00 -14.66 -11.43
N ALA A 157 29.71 -13.64 -12.25
CA ALA A 157 30.59 -12.48 -12.43
C ALA A 157 30.79 -11.70 -11.11
N HIS A 158 29.83 -11.79 -10.19
CA HIS A 158 29.91 -11.26 -8.82
C HIS A 158 30.36 -12.29 -7.77
N ALA A 159 30.87 -13.46 -8.17
CA ALA A 159 31.35 -14.54 -7.29
C ALA A 159 30.28 -15.18 -6.37
N LEU A 160 29.02 -15.16 -6.80
CA LEU A 160 27.87 -15.71 -6.07
C LEU A 160 27.34 -17.02 -6.66
N ASP A 161 27.98 -17.57 -7.70
CA ASP A 161 27.51 -18.81 -8.36
C ASP A 161 27.51 -20.02 -7.43
N THR A 162 28.53 -20.12 -6.57
CA THR A 162 28.64 -21.21 -5.58
C THR A 162 27.66 -21.11 -4.42
N CYS A 163 26.93 -20.00 -4.32
CA CYS A 163 25.92 -19.77 -3.28
C CYS A 163 24.56 -19.43 -3.88
N SER A 164 24.35 -19.72 -5.17
CA SER A 164 23.07 -19.51 -5.85
C SER A 164 22.53 -20.83 -6.36
N SER A 165 21.26 -21.10 -6.12
CA SER A 165 20.61 -22.36 -6.48
C SER A 165 19.20 -22.13 -7.00
N VAL A 166 18.85 -22.79 -8.10
CA VAL A 166 17.47 -22.85 -8.61
C VAL A 166 16.69 -23.75 -7.67
N LEU A 167 15.65 -23.20 -7.03
CA LEU A 167 14.88 -23.89 -6.00
C LEU A 167 13.53 -24.39 -6.49
N GLY A 168 12.95 -23.87 -7.56
CA GLY A 168 11.62 -24.33 -7.93
C GLY A 168 10.86 -23.41 -8.86
N SER A 169 9.55 -23.63 -8.92
CA SER A 169 8.64 -22.99 -9.86
C SER A 169 7.27 -22.70 -9.22
N LEU A 170 6.44 -21.97 -9.94
CA LEU A 170 5.04 -21.75 -9.58
C LEU A 170 4.19 -22.97 -9.91
N ASN A 171 3.10 -23.17 -9.19
CA ASN A 171 2.05 -24.14 -9.51
C ASN A 171 0.65 -23.47 -9.49
N ASP A 172 -0.35 -24.14 -10.07
CA ASP A 172 -1.73 -23.62 -10.23
C ASP A 172 -2.77 -24.27 -9.29
N ASP A 173 -2.33 -25.18 -8.41
CA ASP A 173 -3.20 -25.86 -7.44
C ASP A 173 -3.31 -25.14 -6.09
N TYR A 174 -2.69 -23.95 -5.97
CA TYR A 174 -2.70 -23.09 -4.78
C TYR A 174 -2.16 -23.80 -3.53
N THR A 175 -1.18 -24.67 -3.70
CA THR A 175 -0.45 -25.31 -2.60
C THR A 175 0.98 -24.78 -2.53
N VAL A 176 1.54 -24.80 -1.31
CA VAL A 176 2.99 -24.64 -1.10
C VAL A 176 3.54 -26.02 -0.80
N LYS A 177 4.35 -26.55 -1.71
CA LYS A 177 5.03 -27.83 -1.58
C LYS A 177 6.52 -27.64 -1.38
N VAL A 178 7.08 -28.41 -0.45
CA VAL A 178 8.52 -28.58 -0.34
C VAL A 178 8.86 -30.03 -0.67
N LEU A 179 9.77 -30.18 -1.61
CA LEU A 179 10.28 -31.44 -2.11
C LEU A 179 11.73 -31.63 -1.69
N GLN A 180 12.12 -32.89 -1.47
CA GLN A 180 13.50 -33.28 -1.26
C GLN A 180 13.77 -34.60 -1.97
N GLY A 181 14.69 -34.59 -2.94
CA GLY A 181 14.95 -35.76 -3.78
C GLY A 181 13.76 -36.11 -4.67
N GLY A 182 12.92 -35.12 -5.01
CA GLY A 182 11.67 -35.30 -5.76
C GLY A 182 10.49 -35.86 -4.96
N GLU A 183 10.63 -36.10 -3.65
CA GLU A 183 9.53 -36.51 -2.77
C GLU A 183 9.01 -35.30 -1.96
N ALA A 184 7.70 -35.12 -1.88
CA ALA A 184 7.09 -34.07 -1.07
C ALA A 184 7.26 -34.37 0.43
N ILE A 185 8.00 -33.52 1.13
CA ILE A 185 8.22 -33.58 2.59
C ILE A 185 7.30 -32.62 3.36
N TYR A 186 6.71 -31.64 2.66
CA TYR A 186 5.72 -30.72 3.20
C TYR A 186 4.74 -30.30 2.09
N GLU A 187 3.46 -30.20 2.43
CA GLU A 187 2.42 -29.66 1.56
C GLU A 187 1.35 -29.01 2.41
N ASN A 188 0.96 -27.78 2.06
CA ASN A 188 -0.19 -27.12 2.67
C ASN A 188 -0.86 -26.15 1.68
N GLY A 189 -2.16 -25.90 1.88
CA GLY A 189 -2.92 -24.95 1.08
C GLY A 189 -2.50 -23.50 1.36
N LEU A 190 -2.39 -22.69 0.31
CA LEU A 190 -2.00 -21.28 0.42
C LEU A 190 -2.95 -20.48 1.32
N SER A 191 -4.26 -20.76 1.24
CA SER A 191 -5.28 -20.09 2.06
C SER A 191 -5.14 -20.43 3.55
N GLU A 192 -4.83 -21.69 3.88
CA GLU A 192 -4.60 -22.13 5.26
C GLU A 192 -3.35 -21.48 5.85
N LEU A 193 -2.26 -21.47 5.10
CA LEU A 193 -1.03 -20.77 5.49
C LEU A 193 -1.28 -19.28 5.71
N ARG A 194 -2.05 -18.62 4.84
CA ARG A 194 -2.39 -17.20 4.99
C ARG A 194 -3.30 -16.95 6.19
N ALA A 195 -4.20 -17.87 6.52
CA ALA A 195 -5.01 -17.80 7.74
C ALA A 195 -4.12 -17.82 8.99
N ILE A 196 -3.18 -18.77 9.06
CA ILE A 196 -2.21 -18.89 10.16
C ILE A 196 -1.36 -17.61 10.27
N TRP A 197 -0.77 -17.17 9.16
CA TRP A 197 0.10 -15.99 9.12
C TRP A 197 -0.63 -14.71 9.53
N SER A 198 -1.90 -14.56 9.15
CA SER A 198 -2.71 -13.38 9.47
C SER A 198 -3.49 -13.44 10.80
N ASP A 199 -3.39 -14.53 11.56
CA ASP A 199 -4.12 -14.70 12.83
C ASP A 199 -3.72 -13.64 13.88
N VAL A 200 -2.43 -13.31 13.97
CA VAL A 200 -1.96 -12.29 14.93
C VAL A 200 -2.59 -10.92 14.64
N THR A 201 -2.59 -10.46 13.38
CA THR A 201 -3.22 -9.18 13.03
C THR A 201 -4.73 -9.23 13.22
N PHE A 202 -5.37 -10.36 12.91
CA PHE A 202 -6.81 -10.55 13.14
C PHE A 202 -7.17 -10.43 14.62
N ARG A 203 -6.44 -11.10 15.52
CA ARG A 203 -6.67 -11.03 16.97
C ARG A 203 -6.43 -9.62 17.50
N MET A 204 -5.35 -8.96 17.07
CA MET A 204 -5.06 -7.59 17.49
C MET A 204 -6.16 -6.61 17.06
N GLN A 205 -6.62 -6.70 15.81
CA GLN A 205 -7.73 -5.89 15.32
C GLN A 205 -9.03 -6.20 16.05
N SER A 206 -9.32 -7.48 16.33
CA SER A 206 -10.54 -7.88 17.07
C SER A 206 -10.57 -7.36 18.51
N LEU A 207 -9.41 -7.15 19.13
CA LEU A 207 -9.30 -6.58 20.48
C LEU A 207 -9.35 -5.05 20.49
N ARG A 208 -8.92 -4.42 19.40
CA ARG A 208 -8.65 -2.98 19.31
C ARG A 208 -9.74 -2.20 18.55
N ASP A 209 -10.35 -2.82 17.55
CA ASP A 209 -11.24 -2.23 16.55
C ASP A 209 -12.62 -2.91 16.60
N ASN A 210 -13.51 -2.59 15.67
CA ASN A 210 -14.77 -3.32 15.53
C ASN A 210 -14.50 -4.80 15.14
N PRO A 211 -14.87 -5.80 15.98
CA PRO A 211 -14.59 -7.20 15.71
C PRO A 211 -15.23 -7.76 14.43
N GLU A 212 -16.39 -7.22 14.01
CA GLU A 212 -17.04 -7.63 12.76
C GLU A 212 -16.23 -7.18 11.55
N SER A 213 -15.61 -6.00 11.61
CA SER A 213 -14.76 -5.49 10.55
C SER A 213 -13.46 -6.31 10.47
N ALA A 214 -12.86 -6.62 11.61
CA ALA A 214 -11.68 -7.49 11.69
C ALA A 214 -11.96 -8.89 11.14
N ALA A 215 -13.10 -9.50 11.49
CA ALA A 215 -13.53 -10.80 10.99
C ALA A 215 -13.76 -10.77 9.47
N SER A 216 -14.40 -9.72 8.96
CA SER A 216 -14.60 -9.54 7.52
C SER A 216 -13.28 -9.44 6.76
N GLU A 217 -12.29 -8.71 7.29
CA GLU A 217 -10.97 -8.57 6.66
C GLU A 217 -10.18 -9.89 6.69
N HIS A 218 -10.27 -10.64 7.80
CA HIS A 218 -9.61 -11.94 7.92
C HIS A 218 -10.23 -13.00 6.99
N ALA A 219 -11.55 -13.00 6.82
CA ALA A 219 -12.23 -13.86 5.85
C ALA A 219 -11.81 -13.55 4.42
N LEU A 220 -11.72 -12.26 4.06
CA LEU A 220 -11.30 -11.84 2.71
C LEU A 220 -9.88 -12.31 2.35
N ARG A 221 -8.97 -12.39 3.32
CA ARG A 221 -7.60 -12.89 3.09
C ARG A 221 -7.59 -14.36 2.66
N GLN A 222 -8.55 -15.15 3.13
CA GLN A 222 -8.65 -16.60 2.89
C GLN A 222 -9.41 -16.94 1.61
N ASP A 223 -10.11 -15.97 1.01
CA ASP A 223 -10.89 -16.18 -0.19
C ASP A 223 -9.98 -16.36 -1.41
N GLN A 224 -9.85 -17.61 -1.87
CA GLN A 224 -9.08 -17.96 -3.07
C GLN A 224 -9.70 -17.41 -4.35
N THR A 225 -11.00 -17.09 -4.33
CA THR A 225 -11.72 -16.55 -5.50
C THR A 225 -11.59 -15.03 -5.60
N ASN A 226 -11.00 -14.38 -4.60
CA ASN A 226 -10.76 -12.95 -4.62
C ASN A 226 -9.77 -12.62 -5.75
N PRO A 227 -10.21 -11.90 -6.80
CA PRO A 227 -9.36 -11.63 -7.96
C PRO A 227 -8.31 -10.55 -7.66
N GLY A 228 -8.38 -9.90 -6.49
CA GLY A 228 -7.57 -8.72 -6.18
C GLY A 228 -8.07 -7.45 -6.88
N ILE A 229 -7.22 -6.43 -6.92
CA ILE A 229 -7.53 -5.16 -7.56
C ILE A 229 -7.39 -5.31 -9.08
N ASN A 230 -8.52 -5.30 -9.79
CA ASN A 230 -8.58 -5.41 -11.25
C ASN A 230 -9.26 -4.17 -11.85
N PRO A 231 -8.49 -3.15 -12.24
CA PRO A 231 -9.06 -1.94 -12.80
C PRO A 231 -9.78 -2.20 -14.12
N LYS A 232 -10.95 -1.58 -14.31
CA LYS A 232 -11.67 -1.49 -15.58
C LYS A 232 -11.76 -0.03 -15.97
N VAL A 233 -11.09 0.36 -17.04
CA VAL A 233 -11.10 1.74 -17.55
C VAL A 233 -12.02 1.81 -18.76
N THR A 234 -13.00 2.72 -18.75
CA THR A 234 -14.00 2.89 -19.83
C THR A 234 -13.74 4.11 -20.72
N PHE A 235 -12.61 4.80 -20.53
CA PHE A 235 -12.24 6.02 -21.22
C PHE A 235 -10.75 6.02 -21.58
N ASP A 236 -10.36 6.88 -22.52
CA ASP A 236 -8.95 7.04 -22.88
C ASP A 236 -8.22 7.95 -21.87
N ILE A 237 -7.20 7.41 -21.21
CA ILE A 237 -6.35 8.18 -20.31
C ILE A 237 -5.41 9.04 -21.16
N GLN A 238 -5.74 10.32 -21.31
CA GLN A 238 -4.88 11.29 -21.98
C GLN A 238 -3.92 11.96 -21.00
N ILE A 239 -2.64 12.00 -21.34
CA ILE A 239 -1.60 12.66 -20.54
C ILE A 239 -1.12 13.91 -21.30
N GLY A 240 -1.19 15.07 -20.66
CA GLY A 240 -0.45 16.26 -21.10
C GLY A 240 -1.05 16.95 -22.32
N LYS A 241 -2.06 17.79 -22.09
CA LYS A 241 -2.51 18.76 -23.08
C LYS A 241 -1.87 20.11 -22.77
N ASP A 242 -1.25 20.73 -23.76
CA ASP A 242 -0.84 22.13 -23.65
C ASP A 242 -2.09 23.01 -23.78
N PHE A 243 -2.32 23.85 -22.77
CA PHE A 243 -3.45 24.77 -22.73
C PHE A 243 -2.95 26.20 -22.98
N GLU A 244 -3.50 26.88 -23.99
CA GLU A 244 -3.15 28.27 -24.32
C GLU A 244 -3.59 29.27 -23.23
N SER A 245 -4.65 28.93 -22.49
CA SER A 245 -5.18 29.73 -21.38
C SER A 245 -5.42 28.85 -20.16
N ARG A 246 -4.97 29.33 -18.99
CA ARG A 246 -5.06 28.58 -17.74
C ARG A 246 -6.03 29.30 -16.78
N PRO A 247 -7.25 28.78 -16.57
CA PRO A 247 -8.18 29.38 -15.62
C PRO A 247 -7.66 29.26 -14.19
N LYS A 248 -7.96 30.25 -13.35
CA LYS A 248 -7.57 30.24 -11.94
C LYS A 248 -8.35 29.17 -11.16
N MET A 249 -7.63 28.39 -10.36
CA MET A 249 -8.13 27.38 -9.43
C MET A 249 -7.75 27.77 -8.01
N ALA A 250 -8.73 27.90 -7.12
CA ALA A 250 -8.47 28.11 -5.69
C ALA A 250 -8.15 26.77 -5.03
N ILE A 251 -6.89 26.58 -4.64
CA ILE A 251 -6.47 25.45 -3.82
C ILE A 251 -6.69 25.84 -2.37
N LEU A 252 -7.88 25.51 -1.87
CA LEU A 252 -8.38 26.00 -0.59
C LEU A 252 -7.84 25.14 0.55
N ARG A 253 -7.26 25.79 1.56
CA ARG A 253 -6.76 25.14 2.77
C ARG A 253 -7.04 25.92 4.04
N GLU A 254 -6.99 25.21 5.14
CA GLU A 254 -7.10 25.70 6.52
C GLU A 254 -5.93 25.14 7.36
N GLN A 255 -5.70 25.69 8.54
CA GLN A 255 -4.75 25.12 9.51
C GLN A 255 -5.02 23.62 9.75
N GLY A 256 -4.03 22.78 9.46
CA GLY A 256 -4.11 21.32 9.60
C GLY A 256 -4.47 20.56 8.32
N VAL A 257 -4.84 21.26 7.24
CA VAL A 257 -4.85 20.69 5.88
C VAL A 257 -3.42 20.31 5.49
N ASN A 258 -3.25 19.19 4.77
CA ASN A 258 -1.93 18.66 4.43
C ASN A 258 -1.84 18.02 3.03
N GLY A 259 -2.91 18.09 2.23
CA GLY A 259 -2.96 17.54 0.87
C GLY A 259 -3.07 18.59 -0.24
N GLU A 260 -2.74 19.85 0.07
CA GLU A 260 -2.87 20.98 -0.85
C GLU A 260 -1.86 20.95 -2.01
N VAL A 261 -0.66 20.41 -1.80
CA VAL A 261 0.43 20.47 -2.77
C VAL A 261 0.18 19.52 -3.94
N GLU A 262 -0.19 18.27 -3.64
CA GLU A 262 -0.55 17.28 -4.65
C GLU A 262 -1.87 17.62 -5.34
N MET A 263 -2.83 18.23 -4.63
CA MET A 263 -4.06 18.76 -5.22
C MET A 263 -3.74 19.84 -6.25
N ALA A 264 -2.87 20.80 -5.89
CA ALA A 264 -2.38 21.82 -6.81
C ALA A 264 -1.65 21.19 -8.01
N GLY A 265 -0.81 20.17 -7.77
CA GLY A 265 -0.10 19.44 -8.83
C GLY A 265 -1.03 18.75 -9.83
N ALA A 266 -2.11 18.13 -9.35
CA ALA A 266 -3.12 17.48 -10.20
C ALA A 266 -3.84 18.50 -11.10
N PHE A 267 -4.36 19.59 -10.53
CA PHE A 267 -5.02 20.64 -11.31
C PHE A 267 -4.06 21.41 -12.21
N TYR A 268 -2.81 21.60 -11.79
CA TYR A 268 -1.78 22.22 -12.62
C TYR A 268 -1.52 21.38 -13.87
N ARG A 269 -1.41 20.05 -13.72
CA ARG A 269 -1.29 19.12 -14.84
C ARG A 269 -2.52 19.12 -15.74
N ALA A 270 -3.70 19.39 -15.19
CA ALA A 270 -4.96 19.54 -15.91
C ALA A 270 -5.16 20.92 -16.58
N GLY A 271 -4.18 21.83 -16.48
CA GLY A 271 -4.21 23.12 -17.20
C GLY A 271 -4.67 24.34 -16.39
N PHE A 272 -4.73 24.26 -15.07
CA PHE A 272 -5.16 25.37 -14.22
C PHE A 272 -4.00 26.18 -13.63
N ASP A 273 -4.24 27.48 -13.41
CA ASP A 273 -3.37 28.31 -12.59
C ASP A 273 -3.80 28.18 -11.13
N CYS A 274 -3.12 27.28 -10.42
CA CYS A 274 -3.40 26.94 -9.03
C CYS A 274 -2.87 28.01 -8.08
N ILE A 275 -3.77 28.62 -7.31
CA ILE A 275 -3.45 29.63 -6.30
C ILE A 275 -3.64 29.00 -4.92
N ASP A 276 -2.64 29.10 -4.06
CA ASP A 276 -2.78 28.78 -2.65
C ASP A 276 -3.73 29.79 -1.99
N VAL A 277 -4.86 29.32 -1.48
CA VAL A 277 -5.86 30.15 -0.81
C VAL A 277 -6.06 29.61 0.61
N HIS A 278 -5.42 30.26 1.58
CA HIS A 278 -5.69 29.97 2.98
C HIS A 278 -7.00 30.64 3.40
N MET A 279 -7.75 30.02 4.31
CA MET A 279 -8.90 30.67 4.97
C MET A 279 -8.59 32.05 5.56
N THR A 280 -7.36 32.33 6.02
CA THR A 280 -6.98 33.66 6.50
C THR A 280 -6.93 34.72 5.38
N ASP A 281 -6.68 34.31 4.14
CA ASP A 281 -6.70 35.20 2.97
C ASP A 281 -8.14 35.56 2.58
N VAL A 282 -9.08 34.60 2.68
CA VAL A 282 -10.51 34.86 2.47
C VAL A 282 -11.06 35.75 3.59
N LEU A 283 -10.85 35.36 4.85
CA LEU A 283 -11.31 36.12 6.03
C LEU A 283 -10.69 37.52 6.09
N GLY A 284 -9.42 37.66 5.69
CA GLY A 284 -8.69 38.91 5.60
C GLY A 284 -8.89 39.68 4.29
N SER A 285 -9.68 39.13 3.36
CA SER A 285 -10.01 39.77 2.07
C SER A 285 -8.82 40.10 1.18
N LYS A 286 -7.77 39.28 1.28
CA LYS A 286 -6.61 39.33 0.40
C LYS A 286 -6.87 38.62 -0.94
N VAL A 287 -7.88 37.76 -0.97
CA VAL A 287 -8.35 37.01 -2.13
C VAL A 287 -9.86 37.23 -2.27
N ASN A 288 -10.36 37.17 -3.51
CA ASN A 288 -11.79 37.18 -3.82
C ASN A 288 -12.16 35.92 -4.61
N LEU A 289 -13.06 35.08 -4.09
CA LEU A 289 -13.50 33.85 -4.75
C LEU A 289 -14.17 34.10 -6.12
N ALA A 290 -14.66 35.32 -6.38
CA ALA A 290 -15.18 35.70 -7.69
C ALA A 290 -14.14 35.61 -8.82
N ASP A 291 -12.84 35.68 -8.51
CA ASP A 291 -11.75 35.62 -9.49
C ASP A 291 -11.47 34.20 -10.00
N PHE A 292 -12.13 33.18 -9.44
CA PHE A 292 -11.87 31.77 -9.70
C PHE A 292 -12.98 31.11 -10.51
N LYS A 293 -12.59 30.10 -11.33
CA LYS A 293 -13.53 29.22 -12.05
C LYS A 293 -13.72 27.88 -11.36
N GLY A 294 -12.74 27.46 -10.57
CA GLY A 294 -12.81 26.26 -9.77
C GLY A 294 -12.28 26.48 -8.36
N MET A 295 -12.77 25.69 -7.42
CA MET A 295 -12.26 25.61 -6.05
C MET A 295 -12.08 24.13 -5.64
N ALA A 296 -10.91 23.81 -5.11
CA ALA A 296 -10.62 22.50 -4.54
C ALA A 296 -10.38 22.63 -3.04
N ALA A 297 -11.30 22.11 -2.22
CA ALA A 297 -11.09 21.97 -0.79
C ALA A 297 -10.26 20.72 -0.51
N CYS A 298 -9.07 20.92 0.04
CA CYS A 298 -8.04 19.89 0.14
C CYS A 298 -8.22 18.96 1.35
N GLY A 299 -7.54 17.81 1.33
CA GLY A 299 -7.54 16.83 2.41
C GLY A 299 -6.60 17.19 3.57
N GLY A 300 -6.82 16.55 4.72
CA GLY A 300 -5.98 16.69 5.91
C GLY A 300 -6.78 16.57 7.20
N PHE A 301 -6.34 17.25 8.24
CA PHE A 301 -6.92 17.24 9.58
C PHE A 301 -7.13 18.67 10.06
N SER A 302 -7.99 19.44 9.38
CA SER A 302 -8.23 20.83 9.79
C SER A 302 -8.68 20.88 11.25
N TYR A 303 -8.02 21.73 12.05
CA TYR A 303 -8.21 21.79 13.50
C TYR A 303 -8.01 20.45 14.25
N GLY A 304 -7.27 19.48 13.66
CA GLY A 304 -7.09 18.15 14.22
C GLY A 304 -8.38 17.32 14.27
N ASP A 305 -9.37 17.65 13.43
CA ASP A 305 -10.72 17.07 13.42
C ASP A 305 -11.48 17.19 14.75
N VAL A 306 -11.02 18.08 15.65
CA VAL A 306 -11.70 18.38 16.91
C VAL A 306 -13.06 19.03 16.61
N LEU A 307 -14.10 18.59 17.34
CA LEU A 307 -15.51 18.93 17.12
C LEU A 307 -16.15 18.26 15.88
N GLY A 308 -15.47 17.28 15.28
CA GLY A 308 -15.86 16.55 14.07
C GLY A 308 -15.07 16.99 12.85
N ALA A 309 -14.71 16.05 11.98
CA ALA A 309 -13.86 16.33 10.84
C ALA A 309 -14.53 17.32 9.86
N GLY A 310 -13.77 18.35 9.46
CA GLY A 310 -14.26 19.45 8.60
C GLY A 310 -15.27 20.41 9.24
N GLU A 311 -15.72 20.16 10.48
CA GLU A 311 -16.72 21.00 11.17
C GLU A 311 -16.15 22.37 11.56
N GLY A 312 -14.96 22.40 12.16
CA GLY A 312 -14.31 23.66 12.54
C GLY A 312 -14.08 24.58 11.34
N TRP A 313 -13.61 24.00 10.23
CA TRP A 313 -13.42 24.71 8.97
C TRP A 313 -14.74 25.25 8.40
N ALA A 314 -15.77 24.41 8.27
CA ALA A 314 -17.08 24.84 7.77
C ALA A 314 -17.72 25.91 8.67
N LYS A 315 -17.69 25.74 9.99
CA LYS A 315 -18.27 26.69 10.95
C LYS A 315 -17.53 28.03 10.96
N SER A 316 -16.21 28.04 10.73
CA SER A 316 -15.46 29.30 10.57
C SER A 316 -15.99 30.14 9.39
N ILE A 317 -16.39 29.48 8.29
CA ILE A 317 -17.02 30.11 7.13
C ILE A 317 -18.44 30.56 7.48
N LEU A 318 -19.25 29.69 8.08
CA LEU A 318 -20.66 29.97 8.38
C LEU A 318 -20.85 31.10 9.40
N PHE A 319 -19.97 31.19 10.40
CA PHE A 319 -20.06 32.19 11.46
C PHE A 319 -19.35 33.51 11.14
N ASN A 320 -18.60 33.57 10.03
CA ASN A 320 -18.08 34.82 9.51
C ASN A 320 -18.96 35.28 8.34
N GLU A 321 -19.75 36.34 8.55
CA GLU A 321 -20.72 36.82 7.56
C GLU A 321 -20.10 37.11 6.18
N LYS A 322 -18.87 37.63 6.16
CA LYS A 322 -18.17 37.93 4.90
C LYS A 322 -17.80 36.66 4.14
N ALA A 323 -17.13 35.72 4.80
CA ALA A 323 -16.78 34.45 4.19
C ALA A 323 -18.03 33.69 3.74
N ARG A 324 -19.07 33.63 4.60
CA ARG A 324 -20.35 33.01 4.25
C ARG A 324 -20.95 33.57 2.97
N GLN A 325 -20.99 34.89 2.81
CA GLN A 325 -21.49 35.54 1.59
C GLN A 325 -20.62 35.23 0.37
N GLU A 326 -19.30 35.24 0.54
CA GLU A 326 -18.35 34.98 -0.55
C GLU A 326 -18.42 33.54 -1.08
N PHE A 327 -18.46 32.56 -0.18
CA PHE A 327 -18.65 31.15 -0.54
C PHE A 327 -20.02 30.91 -1.18
N LYS A 328 -21.10 31.47 -0.60
CA LYS A 328 -22.44 31.36 -1.17
C LYS A 328 -22.49 31.94 -2.59
N ALA A 329 -21.94 33.13 -2.79
CA ALA A 329 -21.89 33.77 -4.10
C ALA A 329 -21.06 32.95 -5.11
N PHE A 330 -19.99 32.29 -4.68
CA PHE A 330 -19.25 31.36 -5.51
C PHE A 330 -20.12 30.17 -5.94
N PHE A 331 -20.78 29.49 -5.00
CA PHE A 331 -21.60 28.30 -5.28
C PHE A 331 -22.87 28.59 -6.10
N GLU A 332 -23.41 29.80 -6.06
CA GLU A 332 -24.58 30.21 -6.84
C GLU A 332 -24.24 30.52 -8.32
N ARG A 333 -22.96 30.61 -8.69
CA ARG A 333 -22.55 30.87 -10.08
C ARG A 333 -22.63 29.61 -10.93
N GLU A 334 -23.36 29.71 -12.04
CA GLU A 334 -23.51 28.64 -13.05
C GLU A 334 -22.22 28.35 -13.86
N ASP A 335 -21.18 29.19 -13.72
CA ASP A 335 -19.91 29.09 -14.44
C ASP A 335 -18.74 28.59 -13.56
N THR A 336 -19.06 27.98 -12.42
CA THR A 336 -18.09 27.45 -11.45
C THR A 336 -18.23 25.96 -11.21
N PHE A 337 -17.17 25.35 -10.69
CA PHE A 337 -17.22 24.01 -10.11
C PHE A 337 -16.44 23.94 -8.81
N SER A 338 -16.78 22.97 -7.96
CA SER A 338 -16.08 22.70 -6.71
C SER A 338 -15.74 21.21 -6.58
N LEU A 339 -14.60 20.93 -5.97
CA LEU A 339 -14.20 19.59 -5.56
C LEU A 339 -13.84 19.62 -4.07
N GLY A 340 -14.38 18.68 -3.28
CA GLY A 340 -13.93 18.43 -1.92
C GLY A 340 -13.36 17.03 -1.81
N VAL A 341 -12.14 16.91 -1.29
CA VAL A 341 -11.48 15.61 -1.10
C VAL A 341 -11.18 15.40 0.38
N CYS A 342 -11.56 14.24 0.93
CA CYS A 342 -11.37 13.87 2.34
C CYS A 342 -11.90 14.98 3.28
N ASN A 343 -11.01 15.74 3.94
CA ASN A 343 -11.40 16.83 4.83
C ASN A 343 -12.14 17.97 4.14
N GLY A 344 -11.80 18.25 2.88
CA GLY A 344 -12.57 19.17 2.05
C GLY A 344 -13.96 18.63 1.70
N CYS A 345 -14.13 17.32 1.53
CA CYS A 345 -15.46 16.71 1.31
C CYS A 345 -16.32 16.88 2.57
N GLN A 346 -15.76 16.57 3.74
CA GLN A 346 -16.42 16.76 5.03
C GLN A 346 -16.81 18.23 5.26
N MET A 347 -15.89 19.17 5.00
CA MET A 347 -16.16 20.60 5.10
C MET A 347 -17.30 21.04 4.17
N LEU A 348 -17.27 20.66 2.88
CA LEU A 348 -18.35 20.99 1.94
C LEU A 348 -19.69 20.35 2.35
N SER A 349 -19.68 19.14 2.90
CA SER A 349 -20.89 18.50 3.42
C SER A 349 -21.55 19.32 4.54
N ASN A 350 -20.72 19.93 5.41
CA ASN A 350 -21.17 20.82 6.49
C ASN A 350 -21.59 22.22 5.96
N LEU A 351 -21.19 22.58 4.74
CA LEU A 351 -21.64 23.78 4.03
C LEU A 351 -22.87 23.54 3.13
N ARG A 352 -23.53 22.39 3.18
CA ARG A 352 -24.69 22.05 2.33
C ARG A 352 -25.83 23.09 2.31
N SER A 353 -25.90 23.97 3.31
CA SER A 353 -26.87 25.07 3.36
C SER A 353 -26.54 26.27 2.44
N LEU A 354 -25.29 26.38 1.99
CA LEU A 354 -24.81 27.41 1.06
C LEU A 354 -24.72 26.92 -0.38
N ILE A 355 -24.77 25.60 -0.61
CA ILE A 355 -24.54 24.99 -1.92
C ILE A 355 -25.89 24.62 -2.55
N PRO A 356 -26.23 25.13 -3.73
CA PRO A 356 -27.47 24.75 -4.41
C PRO A 356 -27.52 23.25 -4.73
N GLY A 357 -28.68 22.63 -4.53
CA GLY A 357 -28.93 21.23 -4.91
C GLY A 357 -28.41 20.16 -3.92
N THR A 358 -27.80 20.53 -2.80
CA THR A 358 -27.15 19.58 -1.87
C THR A 358 -28.00 19.18 -0.66
N GLY A 359 -29.32 19.37 -0.72
CA GLY A 359 -30.22 19.04 0.40
C GLY A 359 -30.21 17.55 0.79
N HIS A 360 -29.83 16.68 -0.14
CA HIS A 360 -29.74 15.22 0.05
C HIS A 360 -28.36 14.75 0.54
N TRP A 361 -27.36 15.64 0.65
CA TRP A 361 -26.00 15.23 1.00
C TRP A 361 -25.94 14.64 2.42
N PRO A 362 -25.20 13.51 2.59
CA PRO A 362 -25.01 12.89 3.89
C PRO A 362 -24.04 13.73 4.75
N ARG A 363 -23.95 13.35 6.01
CA ARG A 363 -22.79 13.71 6.85
C ARG A 363 -21.73 12.63 6.72
N PHE A 364 -20.49 12.98 7.01
CA PHE A 364 -19.40 12.03 7.11
C PHE A 364 -18.98 11.92 8.57
N VAL A 365 -19.00 10.70 9.10
CA VAL A 365 -18.80 10.39 10.52
C VAL A 365 -17.81 9.25 10.69
N GLN A 366 -17.48 8.92 11.94
CA GLN A 366 -16.56 7.85 12.31
C GLN A 366 -16.83 6.55 11.52
N ASN A 367 -15.75 5.98 10.99
CA ASN A 367 -15.79 4.70 10.28
C ASN A 367 -16.41 3.60 11.16
N ARG A 368 -17.09 2.63 10.54
CA ARG A 368 -17.65 1.46 11.26
C ARG A 368 -16.58 0.63 11.97
N SER A 369 -15.35 0.62 11.45
CA SER A 369 -14.20 -0.05 12.08
C SER A 369 -13.74 0.63 13.37
N GLU A 370 -14.19 1.86 13.63
CA GLU A 370 -13.71 2.75 14.70
C GLU A 370 -12.21 3.07 14.59
N ARG A 371 -11.63 2.87 13.40
CA ARG A 371 -10.21 3.07 13.11
C ARG A 371 -10.03 3.98 11.89
N TYR A 372 -8.88 4.65 11.86
CA TYR A 372 -8.39 5.30 10.66
C TYR A 372 -8.00 4.25 9.61
N GLU A 373 -8.53 4.36 8.40
CA GLU A 373 -8.26 3.43 7.31
C GLU A 373 -7.34 4.07 6.29
N GLY A 374 -6.10 3.55 6.20
CA GLY A 374 -5.15 3.82 5.11
C GLY A 374 -5.15 2.63 4.15
N ARG A 375 -5.88 2.73 3.03
CA ARG A 375 -6.17 1.60 2.13
C ARG A 375 -6.01 2.01 0.67
N LEU A 376 -5.76 1.01 -0.18
CA LEU A 376 -6.04 1.10 -1.61
C LEU A 376 -7.31 0.28 -1.87
N VAL A 377 -8.34 0.91 -2.44
CA VAL A 377 -9.64 0.26 -2.65
C VAL A 377 -10.10 0.42 -4.09
N SER A 378 -10.87 -0.55 -4.60
CA SER A 378 -11.53 -0.46 -5.89
C SER A 378 -12.88 0.27 -5.75
N VAL A 379 -13.07 1.34 -6.50
CA VAL A 379 -14.35 2.08 -6.56
C VAL A 379 -14.91 2.05 -7.97
N LYS A 380 -16.24 1.94 -8.08
CA LYS A 380 -16.96 2.06 -9.35
C LYS A 380 -17.50 3.47 -9.51
N ILE A 381 -17.25 4.08 -10.67
CA ILE A 381 -17.86 5.36 -11.03
C ILE A 381 -19.24 5.08 -11.61
N GLU A 382 -20.29 5.39 -10.86
CA GLU A 382 -21.67 5.31 -11.33
C GLU A 382 -22.02 6.50 -12.23
N LYS A 383 -23.06 6.36 -13.05
CA LYS A 383 -23.58 7.47 -13.84
C LYS A 383 -24.14 8.56 -12.92
N ASN A 384 -23.62 9.78 -13.05
CA ASN A 384 -23.94 10.89 -12.16
C ASN A 384 -23.78 12.25 -12.90
N PRO A 385 -24.31 13.37 -12.37
CA PRO A 385 -24.25 14.67 -13.04
C PRO A 385 -22.92 15.44 -12.86
N SER A 386 -21.91 14.87 -12.19
CA SER A 386 -20.64 15.55 -11.94
C SER A 386 -19.88 15.81 -13.24
N VAL A 387 -19.56 17.07 -13.48
CA VAL A 387 -18.70 17.49 -14.60
C VAL A 387 -17.29 16.91 -14.52
N LEU A 388 -16.83 16.50 -13.33
CA LEU A 388 -15.51 15.93 -13.10
C LEU A 388 -15.41 14.45 -13.47
N TYR A 389 -16.55 13.74 -13.56
CA TYR A 389 -16.61 12.31 -13.86
C TYR A 389 -17.21 12.01 -15.23
N ALA A 390 -17.50 13.04 -16.02
CA ALA A 390 -18.12 12.90 -17.34
C ALA A 390 -17.27 11.99 -18.24
N GLY A 391 -17.90 10.94 -18.77
CA GLY A 391 -17.26 9.96 -19.65
C GLY A 391 -16.48 8.86 -18.92
N MET A 392 -16.43 8.87 -17.58
CA MET A 392 -15.76 7.85 -16.77
C MET A 392 -16.72 6.78 -16.23
N GLU A 393 -18.01 6.88 -16.56
CA GLU A 393 -19.06 6.00 -16.02
C GLU A 393 -18.77 4.52 -16.34
N GLY A 394 -19.01 3.66 -15.37
CA GLY A 394 -18.76 2.23 -15.46
C GLY A 394 -17.30 1.81 -15.30
N SER A 395 -16.37 2.76 -15.14
CA SER A 395 -15.00 2.45 -14.73
C SER A 395 -14.96 1.92 -13.30
N VAL A 396 -14.06 0.97 -13.04
CA VAL A 396 -13.70 0.48 -11.71
C VAL A 396 -12.22 0.78 -11.51
N LEU A 397 -11.88 1.68 -10.59
CA LEU A 397 -10.52 2.21 -10.45
C LEU A 397 -10.02 2.03 -9.01
N PRO A 398 -8.72 1.74 -8.81
CA PRO A 398 -8.12 1.80 -7.49
C PRO A 398 -7.95 3.25 -7.07
N ILE A 399 -8.26 3.56 -5.81
CA ILE A 399 -8.08 4.89 -5.23
C ILE A 399 -7.55 4.79 -3.81
N ALA A 400 -6.68 5.73 -3.44
CA ALA A 400 -6.18 5.86 -2.09
C ALA A 400 -7.30 6.35 -1.15
N VAL A 401 -7.42 5.66 -0.01
CA VAL A 401 -8.32 5.98 1.09
C VAL A 401 -7.49 6.22 2.33
N ALA A 402 -7.76 7.32 3.03
CA ALA A 402 -6.95 7.80 4.14
C ALA A 402 -7.81 8.62 5.11
N HIS A 403 -8.76 7.99 5.83
CA HIS A 403 -9.68 8.71 6.73
C HIS A 403 -10.13 7.90 7.95
N GLY A 404 -10.45 8.61 9.04
CA GLY A 404 -11.13 8.06 10.24
C GLY A 404 -12.63 8.36 10.30
N GLU A 405 -13.08 9.38 9.57
CA GLU A 405 -14.48 9.85 9.56
C GLU A 405 -15.03 9.94 8.12
N GLY A 406 -15.01 8.82 7.38
CA GLY A 406 -15.49 8.79 5.98
C GLY A 406 -16.77 7.99 5.77
N ARG A 407 -17.43 7.53 6.84
CA ARG A 407 -18.70 6.82 6.73
C ARG A 407 -19.80 7.82 6.41
N ALA A 408 -20.48 7.64 5.28
CA ALA A 408 -21.67 8.42 4.96
C ALA A 408 -22.83 8.05 5.90
N GLU A 409 -23.41 9.05 6.55
CA GLU A 409 -24.58 8.94 7.42
C GLU A 409 -25.71 9.79 6.82
N PHE A 410 -26.78 9.11 6.40
CA PHE A 410 -27.98 9.71 5.82
C PHE A 410 -29.08 9.82 6.88
N GLU A 411 -29.94 10.83 6.77
CA GLU A 411 -31.04 11.05 7.71
C GLU A 411 -32.10 9.93 7.67
N THR A 412 -32.27 9.30 6.50
CA THR A 412 -33.18 8.17 6.29
C THR A 412 -32.56 7.12 5.37
N ALA A 413 -33.08 5.88 5.44
CA ALA A 413 -32.66 4.81 4.53
C ALA A 413 -33.02 5.10 3.06
N GLU A 414 -34.14 5.79 2.81
CA GLU A 414 -34.57 6.19 1.47
C GLU A 414 -33.59 7.19 0.84
N ALA A 415 -33.08 8.14 1.63
CA ALA A 415 -32.07 9.11 1.19
C ALA A 415 -30.72 8.48 0.83
N ALA A 416 -30.44 7.27 1.32
CA ALA A 416 -29.22 6.54 0.96
C ALA A 416 -29.30 5.87 -0.43
N THR A 417 -30.50 5.79 -1.01
CA THR A 417 -30.76 5.09 -2.30
C THR A 417 -31.14 6.01 -3.45
N SER A 418 -31.40 7.29 -3.15
CA SER A 418 -31.63 8.38 -4.11
C SER A 418 -30.32 9.01 -4.53
#